data_AF-A0A1Q7Y3D4-F1
#
_entry.id   AF-A0A1Q7Y3D4-F1
#
_cell.length_a   1.000
_cell.length_b   1.000
_cell.length_c   1.000
_cell.angle_alpha   90.00
_cell.angle_beta   90.00
_cell.angle_gamma   90.00
#
_symmetry.space_group_name_H-M   'P 1'
#
loop_
_entity.id
_entity.type
_entity.pdbx_description
1 polymer ?
#
loop_
_entity_poly.entity_id
_entity_poly.type
_entity_poly.pdbx_seq_one_letter_code
_entity_poly.pdbx_strand_id
1 'polypeptide(L)'
;MLVGKLRRVIISNIVCSNAVAHLGSIISGIPGHEIEDVRLNDIYIQHQGGGTAADSQIQPPEKEDAYPEPTMFGPTLPSHGFFIRHARNIHLSNIEFAYLQEDARPAFVMQNVTGADFFRIKAQHAPSAATFALKQVQDFSVAQSRPVPDTLLDRADDKKL
;
A
#
# COMPACT_ATOMS: atom_id res chain seq x y z
N MET A 1 2.65 26.60 11.45
CA MET A 1 1.95 26.50 10.16
C MET A 1 0.73 25.61 10.37
N LEU A 2 -0.42 25.90 9.76
CA LEU A 2 -1.59 25.00 9.87
C LEU A 2 -1.41 23.86 8.88
N VAL A 3 -1.45 22.61 9.36
CA VAL A 3 -1.38 21.41 8.51
C VAL A 3 -2.78 21.08 8.00
N GLY A 4 -2.91 20.85 6.69
CA GLY A 4 -4.17 20.45 6.06
C GLY A 4 -4.61 19.05 6.48
N LYS A 5 -5.92 18.77 6.36
CA LYS A 5 -6.47 17.42 6.59
C LYS A 5 -7.09 16.88 5.31
N LEU A 6 -6.70 15.68 4.89
CA LEU A 6 -7.35 14.94 3.82
C LEU A 6 -8.11 13.77 4.42
N ARG A 7 -9.44 13.75 4.22
CA ARG A 7 -10.30 12.69 4.75
C ARG A 7 -11.59 12.51 3.97
N ARG A 8 -12.21 11.33 4.12
CA ARG A 8 -13.46 10.94 3.44
C ARG A 8 -13.30 10.94 1.92
N VAL A 9 -12.28 10.22 1.46
CA VAL A 9 -11.96 10.09 0.05
C VAL A 9 -12.50 8.77 -0.46
N ILE A 10 -13.21 8.82 -1.60
CA ILE A 10 -13.66 7.61 -2.31
C ILE A 10 -13.07 7.66 -3.71
N ILE A 11 -12.39 6.59 -4.10
CA ILE A 11 -11.91 6.38 -5.45
C ILE A 11 -12.44 5.04 -5.92
N SER A 12 -13.07 5.00 -7.08
CA SER A 12 -13.62 3.76 -7.61
C SER A 12 -13.61 3.68 -9.13
N ASN A 13 -13.73 2.45 -9.64
CA ASN A 13 -13.84 2.15 -11.07
C ASN A 13 -12.65 2.64 -11.88
N ILE A 14 -11.45 2.32 -11.40
CA ILE A 14 -10.19 2.71 -12.07
C ILE A 14 -9.56 1.49 -12.72
N VAL A 15 -9.18 1.66 -13.99
CA VAL A 15 -8.30 0.74 -14.70
C VAL A 15 -7.02 1.50 -15.04
N CYS A 16 -5.89 0.99 -14.57
CA CYS A 16 -4.56 1.48 -14.90
C CYS A 16 -3.79 0.37 -15.61
N SER A 17 -3.18 0.67 -16.75
CA SER A 17 -2.48 -0.33 -17.57
C SER A 17 -1.09 0.17 -17.94
N ASN A 18 -0.13 -0.77 -17.99
CA ASN A 18 1.27 -0.51 -18.31
C ASN A 18 1.90 0.62 -17.44
N ALA A 19 1.53 0.67 -16.16
CA ALA A 19 2.07 1.65 -15.23
C ALA A 19 3.57 1.42 -14.97
N VAL A 20 4.31 2.52 -14.79
CA VAL A 20 5.69 2.45 -14.29
C VAL A 20 5.69 1.88 -12.87
N ALA A 21 6.61 0.97 -12.57
CA ALA A 21 6.49 0.12 -11.38
C ALA A 21 7.25 0.62 -10.15
N HIS A 22 8.17 1.58 -10.30
CA HIS A 22 9.12 1.92 -9.22
C HIS A 22 8.45 2.58 -8.00
N LEU A 23 7.35 3.33 -8.16
CA LEU A 23 6.65 3.98 -7.03
C LEU A 23 5.37 3.25 -6.58
N GLY A 24 4.62 2.63 -7.49
CA GLY A 24 3.28 2.14 -7.16
C GLY A 24 2.32 3.28 -6.77
N SER A 25 1.31 2.97 -5.97
CA SER A 25 0.32 3.93 -5.44
C SER A 25 0.65 4.32 -4.00
N ILE A 26 0.55 5.60 -3.66
CA ILE A 26 1.02 6.14 -2.37
C ILE A 26 -0.14 6.77 -1.61
N ILE A 27 -0.32 6.36 -0.36
CA ILE A 27 -1.16 7.05 0.63
C ILE A 27 -0.27 7.36 1.83
N SER A 28 0.29 8.57 1.89
CA SER A 28 1.14 8.98 3.00
C SER A 28 0.57 10.22 3.67
N GLY A 29 0.21 10.09 4.95
CA GLY A 29 0.16 11.22 5.85
C GLY A 29 1.57 11.61 6.31
N ILE A 30 1.64 12.47 7.31
CA ILE A 30 2.87 12.81 8.03
C ILE A 30 2.66 12.50 9.54
N PRO A 31 3.73 12.37 10.34
CA PRO A 31 3.61 12.16 11.78
C PRO A 31 2.64 13.14 12.45
N GLY A 32 1.67 12.61 13.19
CA GLY A 32 0.64 13.41 13.88
C GLY A 32 -0.49 13.96 12.99
N HIS A 33 -0.42 13.74 11.67
CA HIS A 33 -1.42 14.21 10.70
C HIS A 33 -1.75 13.11 9.70
N GLU A 34 -2.50 12.12 10.19
CA GLU A 34 -2.91 10.94 9.42
C GLU A 34 -3.86 11.31 8.26
N ILE A 35 -3.80 10.52 7.18
CA ILE A 35 -4.87 10.48 6.18
C ILE A 35 -6.00 9.61 6.72
N GLU A 36 -7.24 10.11 6.71
CA GLU A 36 -8.37 9.45 7.39
C GLU A 36 -9.48 9.03 6.41
N ASP A 37 -10.15 7.91 6.67
CA ASP A 37 -11.41 7.50 6.03
C ASP A 37 -11.31 7.43 4.49
N VAL A 38 -10.41 6.58 3.98
CA VAL A 38 -10.23 6.36 2.54
C VAL A 38 -10.87 5.05 2.12
N ARG A 39 -11.64 5.08 1.02
CA ARG A 39 -12.23 3.89 0.41
C ARG A 39 -11.80 3.78 -1.05
N LEU A 40 -11.18 2.66 -1.41
CA LEU A 40 -10.82 2.32 -2.78
C LEU A 40 -11.60 1.08 -3.21
N ASN A 41 -12.35 1.17 -4.32
CA ASN A 41 -13.24 0.08 -4.75
C ASN A 41 -13.14 -0.18 -6.25
N ASP A 42 -13.16 -1.44 -6.66
CA ASP A 42 -13.26 -1.84 -8.07
C ASP A 42 -12.12 -1.25 -8.90
N ILE A 43 -10.88 -1.61 -8.53
CA ILE A 43 -9.66 -1.07 -9.15
C ILE A 43 -8.83 -2.22 -9.72
N TYR A 44 -8.41 -2.06 -10.97
CA TYR A 44 -7.41 -2.91 -11.62
C TYR A 44 -6.16 -2.10 -11.96
N ILE A 45 -4.99 -2.58 -11.56
CA ILE A 45 -3.70 -1.98 -11.89
C ILE A 45 -2.77 -3.04 -12.45
N GLN A 46 -2.35 -2.85 -13.70
CA GLN A 46 -1.25 -3.59 -14.32
C GLN A 46 -0.01 -2.68 -14.43
N HIS A 47 1.11 -3.12 -13.87
CA HIS A 47 2.38 -2.40 -13.93
C HIS A 47 3.50 -3.23 -14.59
N GLN A 48 4.60 -2.56 -14.94
CA GLN A 48 5.73 -3.20 -15.62
C GLN A 48 6.43 -4.27 -14.77
N GLY A 49 6.49 -4.07 -13.45
CA GLY A 49 7.14 -4.98 -12.49
C GLY A 49 8.64 -4.75 -12.40
N GLY A 50 9.40 -5.79 -12.02
CA GLY A 50 10.87 -5.77 -11.99
C GLY A 50 11.50 -5.28 -10.69
N GLY A 51 10.72 -5.03 -9.63
CA GLY A 51 11.25 -4.74 -8.30
C GLY A 51 11.99 -5.92 -7.69
N THR A 52 13.04 -5.64 -6.92
CA THR A 52 13.92 -6.64 -6.31
C THR A 52 13.57 -6.89 -4.84
N ALA A 53 14.09 -7.98 -4.27
CA ALA A 53 13.98 -8.23 -2.84
C ALA A 53 14.68 -7.16 -2.00
N ALA A 54 15.75 -6.53 -2.52
CA ALA A 54 16.42 -5.41 -1.85
C ALA A 54 15.52 -4.17 -1.80
N ASP A 55 14.78 -3.89 -2.87
CA ASP A 55 13.82 -2.79 -2.91
C ASP A 55 12.73 -2.93 -1.84
N SER A 56 12.31 -4.16 -1.53
CA SER A 56 11.32 -4.43 -0.48
C SER A 56 11.77 -4.03 0.94
N GLN A 57 13.08 -3.80 1.13
CA GLN A 57 13.66 -3.40 2.42
C GLN A 57 13.82 -1.89 2.54
N ILE A 58 13.58 -1.13 1.47
CA ILE A 58 13.70 0.34 1.47
C ILE A 58 12.77 0.93 2.53
N GLN A 59 13.30 1.89 3.30
CA GLN A 59 12.54 2.72 4.22
C GLN A 59 12.43 4.12 3.63
N PRO A 60 11.27 4.50 3.04
CA PRO A 60 11.08 5.83 2.49
C PRO A 60 11.25 6.91 3.55
N PRO A 61 11.97 8.03 3.30
CA PRO A 61 12.11 9.12 4.26
C PRO A 61 10.78 9.87 4.50
N GLU A 62 10.68 10.61 5.60
CA GLU A 62 9.45 11.35 5.98
C GLU A 62 9.28 12.70 5.25
N LYS A 63 10.35 13.30 4.72
CA LYS A 63 10.44 14.58 3.97
C LYS A 63 9.17 15.49 3.91
N GLU A 64 8.65 15.91 5.06
CA GLU A 64 7.33 16.59 5.16
C GLU A 64 7.24 17.87 4.30
N ASP A 65 8.34 18.60 4.14
CA ASP A 65 8.42 19.87 3.40
C ASP A 65 8.73 19.73 1.89
N ALA A 66 8.89 18.50 1.37
CA ALA A 66 9.33 18.27 -0.02
C ALA A 66 8.20 17.92 -1.00
N TYR A 67 6.95 17.89 -0.53
CA TYR A 67 5.77 17.67 -1.37
C TYR A 67 5.62 18.80 -2.42
N PRO A 68 5.14 18.56 -3.67
CA PRO A 68 4.41 17.39 -4.19
C PRO A 68 5.23 16.33 -4.93
N GLU A 69 6.56 16.42 -4.97
CA GLU A 69 7.38 15.56 -5.82
C GLU A 69 7.40 14.09 -5.36
N PRO A 70 6.84 13.11 -6.10
CA PRO A 70 6.76 11.72 -5.64
C PRO A 70 8.12 11.09 -5.35
N THR A 71 9.17 11.52 -6.05
CA THR A 71 10.56 11.10 -5.85
C THR A 71 11.15 11.56 -4.51
N MET A 72 10.43 12.39 -3.74
CA MET A 72 10.80 12.75 -2.37
C MET A 72 10.99 11.51 -1.49
N PHE A 73 10.21 10.45 -1.73
CA PHE A 73 10.28 9.16 -1.04
C PHE A 73 11.41 8.24 -1.52
N GLY A 74 12.24 8.71 -2.44
CA GLY A 74 13.29 7.94 -3.09
C GLY A 74 12.89 7.52 -4.50
N PRO A 75 13.84 6.92 -5.25
CA PRO A 75 13.61 6.49 -6.63
C PRO A 75 12.72 5.24 -6.72
N THR A 76 12.62 4.47 -5.64
CA THR A 76 11.87 3.21 -5.60
C THR A 76 11.17 3.07 -4.25
N LEU A 77 9.92 2.63 -4.26
CA LEU A 77 9.16 2.29 -3.06
C LEU A 77 9.20 0.78 -2.78
N PRO A 78 9.04 0.39 -1.49
CA PRO A 78 9.15 -1.00 -1.08
C PRO A 78 7.96 -1.86 -1.48
N SER A 79 6.88 -1.27 -2.01
CA SER A 79 5.71 -1.97 -2.54
C SER A 79 5.63 -1.87 -4.06
N HIS A 80 5.08 -2.88 -4.72
CA HIS A 80 4.69 -2.77 -6.13
C HIS A 80 3.23 -2.34 -6.34
N GLY A 81 2.37 -2.49 -5.32
CA GLY A 81 0.97 -2.05 -5.33
C GLY A 81 0.78 -0.74 -4.56
N PHE A 82 0.44 -0.82 -3.26
CA PHE A 82 0.26 0.34 -2.39
C PHE A 82 1.32 0.44 -1.28
N PHE A 83 1.90 1.64 -1.15
CA PHE A 83 2.60 2.07 0.06
C PHE A 83 1.68 2.99 0.86
N ILE A 84 1.35 2.60 2.09
CA ILE A 84 0.42 3.33 2.97
C ILE A 84 1.14 3.65 4.28
N ARG A 85 1.19 4.93 4.64
CA ARG A 85 1.87 5.37 5.85
C ARG A 85 1.12 6.50 6.55
N HIS A 86 1.11 6.50 7.89
CA HIS A 86 0.42 7.48 8.73
C HIS A 86 -1.04 7.65 8.29
N ALA A 87 -1.82 6.59 8.45
CA ALA A 87 -3.18 6.52 7.92
C ALA A 87 -4.15 5.86 8.90
N ARG A 88 -5.42 6.26 8.82
CA ARG A 88 -6.50 5.75 9.68
C ARG A 88 -7.73 5.42 8.85
N ASN A 89 -8.37 4.28 9.14
CA ASN A 89 -9.60 3.82 8.49
C ASN A 89 -9.47 3.73 6.97
N ILE A 90 -8.62 2.83 6.51
CA ILE A 90 -8.36 2.57 5.09
C ILE A 90 -9.08 1.30 4.67
N HIS A 91 -9.98 1.40 3.69
CA HIS A 91 -10.76 0.27 3.20
C HIS A 91 -10.52 0.05 1.71
N LEU A 92 -10.10 -1.15 1.35
CA LEU A 92 -9.88 -1.56 -0.04
C LEU A 92 -10.78 -2.75 -0.36
N SER A 93 -11.59 -2.63 -1.41
CA SER A 93 -12.42 -3.74 -1.87
C SER A 93 -12.35 -3.95 -3.38
N ASN A 94 -12.35 -5.22 -3.82
CA ASN A 94 -12.27 -5.59 -5.24
C ASN A 94 -11.07 -4.96 -5.96
N ILE A 95 -9.87 -5.23 -5.44
CA ILE A 95 -8.62 -4.69 -6.00
C ILE A 95 -7.85 -5.82 -6.67
N GLU A 96 -7.47 -5.62 -7.92
CA GLU A 96 -6.60 -6.55 -8.65
C GLU A 96 -5.29 -5.88 -9.08
N PHE A 97 -4.18 -6.52 -8.71
CA PHE A 97 -2.83 -6.16 -9.13
C PHE A 97 -2.22 -7.22 -10.04
N ALA A 98 -1.66 -6.78 -11.15
CA ALA A 98 -0.89 -7.61 -12.07
C ALA A 98 0.43 -6.92 -12.46
N TYR A 99 1.45 -7.74 -12.76
CA TYR A 99 2.72 -7.28 -13.30
C TYR A 99 3.07 -7.98 -14.61
N LEU A 100 3.83 -7.30 -15.46
CA LEU A 100 4.35 -7.88 -16.71
C LEU A 100 5.65 -8.66 -16.48
N GLN A 101 6.52 -8.15 -15.61
CA GLN A 101 7.73 -8.80 -15.13
C GLN A 101 7.57 -9.13 -13.64
N GLU A 102 8.12 -10.26 -13.19
CA GLU A 102 8.11 -10.63 -11.77
C GLU A 102 8.62 -9.48 -10.89
N ASP A 103 7.91 -9.23 -9.79
CA ASP A 103 8.24 -8.20 -8.81
C ASP A 103 8.36 -8.85 -7.44
N ALA A 104 9.55 -8.76 -6.84
CA ALA A 104 9.87 -9.39 -5.55
C ALA A 104 9.52 -8.52 -4.33
N ARG A 105 8.87 -7.37 -4.56
CA ARG A 105 8.33 -6.52 -3.49
C ARG A 105 6.96 -7.04 -3.04
N PRO A 106 6.48 -6.65 -1.85
CA PRO A 106 5.10 -6.86 -1.48
C PRO A 106 4.10 -6.02 -2.26
N ALA A 107 2.88 -6.51 -2.41
CA ALA A 107 1.80 -5.76 -3.03
C ALA A 107 1.38 -4.58 -2.14
N PHE A 108 1.33 -4.78 -0.83
CA PHE A 108 0.97 -3.78 0.15
C PHE A 108 2.07 -3.64 1.19
N VAL A 109 2.53 -2.41 1.42
CA VAL A 109 3.40 -2.05 2.54
C VAL A 109 2.67 -1.02 3.38
N MET A 110 2.49 -1.30 4.67
CA MET A 110 1.80 -0.44 5.62
C MET A 110 2.70 -0.08 6.79
N GLN A 111 2.76 1.22 7.13
CA GLN A 111 3.57 1.74 8.24
C GLN A 111 2.77 2.75 9.09
N ASN A 112 2.64 2.52 10.39
CA ASN A 112 1.85 3.39 11.29
C ASN A 112 0.41 3.59 10.77
N VAL A 113 -0.35 2.49 10.71
CA VAL A 113 -1.73 2.49 10.21
C VAL A 113 -2.67 1.95 11.28
N THR A 114 -3.83 2.59 11.48
CA THR A 114 -4.88 2.10 12.39
C THR A 114 -6.19 1.92 11.65
N GLY A 115 -6.76 0.71 11.66
CA GLY A 115 -7.98 0.39 10.93
C GLY A 115 -7.70 0.24 9.45
N ALA A 116 -7.38 -0.98 9.02
CA ALA A 116 -7.11 -1.30 7.62
C ALA A 116 -7.86 -2.57 7.21
N ASP A 117 -8.88 -2.43 6.36
CA ASP A 117 -9.75 -3.52 5.93
C ASP A 117 -9.59 -3.81 4.44
N PHE A 118 -9.27 -5.06 4.14
CA PHE A 118 -9.05 -5.56 2.78
C PHE A 118 -10.04 -6.65 2.44
N PHE A 119 -10.78 -6.49 1.34
CA PHE A 119 -11.80 -7.45 0.94
C PHE A 119 -11.75 -7.76 -0.54
N ARG A 120 -11.71 -9.05 -0.91
CA ARG A 120 -11.64 -9.47 -2.32
C ARG A 120 -10.43 -8.86 -3.05
N ILE A 121 -9.26 -9.00 -2.45
CA ILE A 121 -7.99 -8.60 -3.06
C ILE A 121 -7.43 -9.75 -3.90
N LYS A 122 -6.95 -9.45 -5.09
CA LYS A 122 -6.20 -10.38 -5.94
C LYS A 122 -4.89 -9.72 -6.34
N ALA A 123 -3.79 -10.11 -5.71
CA ALA A 123 -2.48 -9.57 -6.03
C ALA A 123 -1.57 -10.67 -6.59
N GLN A 124 -1.03 -10.45 -7.79
CA GLN A 124 0.13 -11.24 -8.23
C GLN A 124 1.31 -10.96 -7.29
N HIS A 125 2.05 -12.02 -6.94
CA HIS A 125 3.21 -11.95 -6.06
C HIS A 125 4.28 -12.94 -6.55
N ALA A 126 5.55 -12.58 -6.42
CA ALA A 126 6.63 -13.54 -6.61
C ALA A 126 6.55 -14.65 -5.54
N PRO A 127 6.99 -15.89 -5.82
CA PRO A 127 6.95 -16.99 -4.86
C PRO A 127 7.63 -16.70 -3.51
N SER A 128 8.64 -15.84 -3.52
CA SER A 128 9.41 -15.43 -2.33
C SER A 128 8.91 -14.12 -1.69
N ALA A 129 7.92 -13.44 -2.28
CA ALA A 129 7.40 -12.17 -1.81
C ALA A 129 6.10 -12.36 -1.01
N ALA A 130 6.00 -11.65 0.11
CA ALA A 130 4.77 -11.51 0.87
C ALA A 130 3.76 -10.65 0.07
N THR A 131 2.47 -10.82 0.30
CA THR A 131 1.46 -9.90 -0.25
C THR A 131 1.36 -8.64 0.61
N PHE A 132 1.41 -8.79 1.93
CA PHE A 132 1.38 -7.66 2.87
C PHE A 132 2.66 -7.63 3.70
N ALA A 133 3.22 -6.43 3.88
CA ALA A 133 4.21 -6.13 4.91
C ALA A 133 3.66 -5.04 5.84
N LEU A 134 3.51 -5.40 7.11
CA LEU A 134 2.85 -4.61 8.15
C LEU A 134 3.88 -4.16 9.18
N LYS A 135 3.99 -2.86 9.43
CA LYS A 135 4.82 -2.31 10.48
C LYS A 135 4.02 -1.31 11.31
N GLN A 136 3.89 -1.57 12.60
CA GLN A 136 3.10 -0.75 13.52
C GLN A 136 1.66 -0.54 13.03
N VAL A 137 1.00 -1.63 12.63
CA VAL A 137 -0.39 -1.64 12.17
C VAL A 137 -1.29 -2.12 13.31
N GLN A 138 -2.44 -1.47 13.50
CA GLN A 138 -3.48 -1.84 14.44
C GLN A 138 -4.81 -2.04 13.71
N ASP A 139 -5.64 -2.96 14.19
CA ASP A 139 -6.96 -3.27 13.62
C ASP A 139 -6.91 -3.57 12.11
N PHE A 140 -6.15 -4.60 11.75
CA PHE A 140 -6.00 -5.06 10.36
C PHE A 140 -6.91 -6.25 10.07
N SER A 141 -7.60 -6.21 8.94
CA SER A 141 -8.35 -7.34 8.41
C SER A 141 -8.10 -7.56 6.91
N VAL A 142 -8.02 -8.83 6.50
CA VAL A 142 -8.10 -9.24 5.09
C VAL A 142 -9.03 -10.44 4.98
N ALA A 143 -9.96 -10.39 4.02
CA ALA A 143 -10.92 -11.48 3.80
C ALA A 143 -11.22 -11.71 2.31
N GLN A 144 -11.59 -12.95 1.97
CA GLN A 144 -11.94 -13.41 0.62
C GLN A 144 -10.91 -13.05 -0.45
N SER A 145 -9.63 -13.05 -0.07
CA SER A 145 -8.54 -12.56 -0.89
C SER A 145 -7.63 -13.70 -1.37
N ARG A 146 -6.82 -13.42 -2.40
CA ARG A 146 -5.80 -14.34 -2.91
C ARG A 146 -4.50 -13.56 -3.15
N PRO A 147 -3.35 -14.09 -2.74
CA PRO A 147 -3.11 -15.45 -2.24
C PRO A 147 -3.33 -15.65 -0.73
N VAL A 148 -3.58 -14.57 0.03
CA VAL A 148 -3.52 -14.59 1.50
C VAL A 148 -4.82 -15.13 2.12
N PRO A 149 -4.75 -16.03 3.14
CA PRO A 149 -5.93 -16.49 3.85
C PRO A 149 -6.58 -15.37 4.68
N ASP A 150 -7.86 -15.54 4.99
CA ASP A 150 -8.59 -14.62 5.86
C ASP A 150 -7.84 -14.45 7.19
N THR A 151 -7.56 -13.20 7.56
CA THR A 151 -6.71 -12.85 8.70
C THR A 151 -7.28 -11.61 9.40
N LEU A 152 -7.37 -11.67 10.73
CA LEU A 152 -7.70 -10.54 11.60
C LEU A 152 -6.55 -10.36 12.60
N LEU A 153 -6.06 -9.13 12.76
CA LEU A 153 -4.99 -8.79 13.69
C LEU A 153 -5.35 -7.52 14.47
N ASP A 154 -5.41 -7.63 15.80
CA ASP A 154 -5.51 -6.45 16.65
C ASP A 154 -4.26 -5.56 16.53
N ARG A 155 -3.09 -6.19 16.36
CA ARG A 155 -1.80 -5.50 16.22
C ARG A 155 -0.77 -6.30 15.42
N ALA A 156 0.06 -5.59 14.65
CA ALA A 156 1.23 -6.10 13.93
C ALA A 156 2.37 -5.07 13.96
N ASP A 157 3.38 -5.30 14.80
CA ASP A 157 4.53 -4.38 14.90
C ASP A 157 5.54 -4.56 13.76
N ASP A 158 5.77 -5.80 13.32
CA ASP A 158 6.52 -6.18 12.12
C ASP A 158 6.06 -7.58 11.67
N LYS A 159 5.22 -7.65 10.63
CA LYS A 159 4.61 -8.91 10.17
C LYS A 159 4.45 -8.93 8.66
N LYS A 160 4.67 -10.09 8.06
CA LYS A 160 4.43 -10.36 6.64
C LYS A 160 3.34 -11.43 6.48
N LEU A 161 2.48 -11.26 5.48
CA LEU A 161 1.40 -12.18 5.10
C LEU A 161 1.51 -12.57 3.62
#